data_AF-A0A3B8SVL0-F1
#
_entry.id   AF-A0A3B8SVL0-F1
#
_cell.length_a   1.000
_cell.length_b   1.000
_cell.length_c   1.000
_cell.angle_alpha   90.00
_cell.angle_beta   90.00
_cell.angle_gamma   90.00
#
_symmetry.space_group_name_H-M   'P 1'
#
loop_
_entity.id
_entity.type
_entity.pdbx_description
1 polymer ?
#
loop_
_entity_poly.entity_id
_entity_poly.type
_entity_poly.pdbx_seq_one_letter_code
_entity_poly.pdbx_strand_id
1 'polypeptide(L)' 'GDLDEENERIIFEYLKKLSKDGKCVIVVSHSEEIKKYADKVINIKNGKLV' A
#
# COMPACT_ATOMS: atom_id res chain seq x y z
N GLY A 1 -11.52 -11.29 -10.15
CA GLY A 1 -10.51 -10.26 -10.42
C GLY A 1 -9.19 -10.88 -10.10
N ASP A 2 -8.41 -11.19 -11.14
CA ASP A 2 -7.20 -12.03 -11.13
C ASP A 2 -5.95 -11.38 -10.53
N LEU A 3 -6.07 -10.70 -9.39
CA LEU A 3 -4.93 -10.37 -8.55
C LEU A 3 -4.92 -11.39 -7.41
N ASP A 4 -4.29 -12.53 -7.69
CA ASP A 4 -3.98 -13.52 -6.65
C ASP A 4 -3.27 -12.81 -5.49
N GLU A 5 -3.69 -13.07 -4.25
CA GLU A 5 -3.12 -12.46 -3.03
C GLU A 5 -1.58 -12.54 -2.98
N GLU A 6 -1.01 -13.57 -3.62
CA GLU A 6 0.42 -13.75 -3.77
C GLU A 6 1.08 -12.67 -4.65
N ASN A 7 0.45 -12.30 -5.77
CA ASN A 7 0.95 -11.21 -6.62
C ASN A 7 0.84 -9.87 -5.90
N GLU A 8 -0.23 -9.62 -5.14
CA GLU A 8 -0.36 -8.40 -4.34
C GLU A 8 0.79 -8.27 -3.32
N ARG A 9 1.14 -9.36 -2.62
CA ARG A 9 2.26 -9.38 -1.68
C ARG A 9 3.57 -9.05 -2.36
N ILE A 10 3.85 -9.66 -3.51
CA ILE A 10 5.07 -9.39 -4.29
C ILE A 10 5.14 -7.89 -4.66
N ILE A 11 4.04 -7.33 -5.17
CA ILE A 11 3.97 -5.91 -5.53
C ILE A 11 4.22 -5.02 -4.30
N PHE A 12 3.58 -5.30 -3.17
CA PHE A 12 3.77 -4.52 -1.94
C PHE A 12 5.20 -4.58 -1.41
N GLU A 13 5.87 -5.72 -1.50
CA GLU A 13 7.29 -5.83 -1.15
C GLU A 13 8.18 -4.97 -2.05
N TYR A 14 7.94 -4.95 -3.37
CA TYR A 14 8.68 -4.10 -4.29
C TYR A 14 8.46 -2.62 -3.99
N LEU A 15 7.21 -2.21 -3.76
CA LEU A 15 6.86 -0.84 -3.39
C LEU A 15 7.54 -0.44 -2.07
N LYS A 16 7.60 -1.35 -1.10
CA LYS A 16 8.32 -1.13 0.16
C LYS A 16 9.83 -0.95 -0.05
N LYS A 17 10.45 -1.75 -0.92
CA LYS A 17 11.87 -1.58 -1.28
C LYS A 17 12.12 -0.22 -1.92
N LEU A 18 11.28 0.19 -2.87
CA LEU A 18 11.37 1.52 -3.50
C LEU A 18 11.24 2.65 -2.49
N SER A 19 10.35 2.52 -1.50
CA SER A 19 10.24 3.46 -0.38
C SER A 19 11.55 3.57 0.40
N LYS A 20 12.17 2.43 0.72
CA LYS A 20 13.47 2.37 1.44
C LYS A 20 14.63 2.95 0.62
N ASP A 21 14.57 2.88 -0.71
CA ASP A 21 15.55 3.48 -1.61
C ASP A 21 15.43 5.03 -1.69
N GLY A 22 14.56 5.64 -0.88
CA GLY A 22 14.37 7.09 -0.79
C GLY A 22 13.33 7.64 -1.76
N LYS A 23 12.58 6.79 -2.47
CA LYS A 23 11.49 7.23 -3.34
C LYS A 23 10.19 7.34 -2.54
N CYS A 24 9.43 8.40 -2.76
CA CYS A 24 8.09 8.50 -2.20
C CYS A 24 7.12 7.62 -3.01
N VAL A 25 6.42 6.70 -2.34
CA VAL A 25 5.44 5.79 -2.95
C VAL A 25 4.09 5.98 -2.27
N ILE A 26 3.04 6.22 -3.06
CA ILE A 26 1.66 6.39 -2.59
C ILE A 26 0.81 5.28 -3.20
N VAL A 27 0.13 4.52 -2.36
CA VAL A 27 -0.73 3.40 -2.78
C VAL A 27 -2.13 3.65 -2.26
N VAL A 28 -3.12 3.51 -3.15
CA VAL A 28 -4.54 3.53 -2.78
C VAL A 28 -5.05 2.11 -2.92
N SER A 29 -5.41 1.49 -1.80
CA SER A 29 -5.97 0.14 -1.76
C SER A 29 -7.08 0.06 -0.71
N HIS A 30 -8.09 -0.77 -0.99
CA HIS A 30 -9.12 -1.15 -0.03
C HIS A 30 -8.70 -2.36 0.84
N SER A 31 -7.58 -3.01 0.51
CA SER A 31 -7.07 -4.17 1.26
C SER A 31 -6.44 -3.71 2.58
N GLU A 32 -6.77 -4.40 3.68
CA GLU A 32 -6.14 -4.19 4.99
C GLU A 32 -4.68 -4.67 5.00
N GLU A 33 -4.28 -5.59 4.10
CA GLU A 33 -2.92 -6.12 4.06
C GLU A 33 -1.87 -5.05 3.75
N ILE A 34 -2.20 -4.03 2.95
CA ILE A 34 -1.31 -2.90 2.64
C ILE A 34 -0.80 -2.21 3.91
N LYS A 35 -1.60 -2.20 4.98
CA LYS A 35 -1.26 -1.55 6.25
C LYS A 35 -0.03 -2.19 6.91
N LYS A 36 0.24 -3.47 6.64
CA LYS A 36 1.42 -4.18 7.15
C LYS A 36 2.72 -3.71 6.46
N TYR A 37 2.62 -3.21 5.23
CA TYR A 37 3.76 -2.77 4.44
C TYR A 37 3.95 -1.25 4.48
N ALA A 38 2.87 -0.49 4.66
CA ALA A 38 2.90 0.97 4.65
C ALA A 38 3.66 1.56 5.86
N ASP A 39 4.47 2.60 5.61
CA ASP A 39 5.12 3.39 6.67
C ASP A 39 4.14 4.36 7.35
N LYS A 40 3.19 4.88 6.56
CA LYS A 40 2.10 5.73 7.02
C LYS A 40 0.81 5.26 6.39
N VAL A 41 -0.23 5.11 7.21
CA VAL A 41 -1.58 4.79 6.76
C VAL A 41 -2.43 6.04 6.92
N ILE A 42 -3.07 6.46 5.84
CA ILE A 42 -3.98 7.60 5.82
C ILE A 42 -5.37 7.05 5.48
N ASN A 43 -6.33 7.32 6.36
CA ASN A 43 -7.71 6.94 6.11
C ASN A 43 -8.47 8.12 5.53
N ILE A 44 -9.24 7.87 4.47
CA ILE A 44 -10.15 8.85 3.89
C ILE A 44 -11.57 8.38 4.16
N LYS A 45 -12.35 9.21 4.87
CA LYS A 45 -13.77 8.97 5.15
C LYS A 45 -14.58 10.18 4.72
N ASN A 46 -15.61 9.96 3.90
CA ASN A 46 -16.49 11.01 3.36
C ASN A 46 -15.72 12.17 2.70
N GLY A 47 -14.67 11.85 1.93
CA GLY A 47 -13.83 12.85 1.25
C GLY A 47 -12.90 13.65 2.17
N LYS A 48 -12.76 13.27 3.45
CA LYS A 48 -11.87 13.92 4.42
C LYS A 48 -10.83 12.92 4.93
N LEU A 49 -9.59 13.38 5.11
CA LEU A 49 -8.60 12.65 5.90
C LEU A 49 -9.07 12.58 7.36
N VAL A 50 -8.96 11.40 7.97
CA VAL A 50 -9.30 11.14 9.38
C VAL A 50 -8.18 10.46 10.13
#